data_AF-A0A8H7SWV1-F1
#
_entry.id   AF-A0A8H7SWV1-F1
#
_cell.length_a   1.000
_cell.length_b   1.000
_cell.length_c   1.000
_cell.angle_alpha   90.00
_cell.angle_beta   90.00
_cell.angle_gamma   90.00
#
_symmetry.space_group_name_H-M   'P 1'
#
loop_
_entity.id
_entity.type
_entity.pdbx_description
1 polymer ?
#
loop_
_entity_poly.entity_id
_entity_poly.type
_entity_poly.pdbx_seq_one_letter_code
_entity_poly.pdbx_strand_id
1 'polypeptide(L)'
;MASSTLAINQHNTEEELHPLQALGYFICSQAASINTLDYGKNDKTVKLLYSIAHTNLVQLSGEEEEKLEAISNICNSNQIQLQKIKICLEKGDEASKEKALSYVDNTLEYSRRQKRKYCETIETTPIEETPPLVHLNKKRQQSIPVYLNDEHKAELHRFVQRFKSIESGRTNWKKCFQQGHLDSIQAMKHFKTNESLICHH
;
A
#
# COMPACT_ATOMS: atom_id res chain seq x y z
N MET A 1 -28.65 72.01 3.31
CA MET A 1 -27.41 71.41 2.77
C MET A 1 -27.28 70.02 3.37
N ALA A 2 -27.68 68.99 2.63
CA ALA A 2 -27.44 67.59 3.00
C ALA A 2 -26.45 67.06 1.96
N SER A 3 -25.21 66.84 2.39
CA SER A 3 -24.14 66.30 1.55
C SER A 3 -24.23 64.79 1.62
N SER A 4 -24.70 64.16 0.53
CA SER A 4 -24.70 62.71 0.39
C SER A 4 -23.28 62.23 0.05
N THR A 5 -22.60 61.69 1.05
CA THR A 5 -21.34 60.97 0.86
C THR A 5 -21.64 59.62 0.19
N LEU A 6 -21.31 59.50 -1.10
CA LEU A 6 -21.31 58.23 -1.82
C LEU A 6 -20.25 57.31 -1.20
N ALA A 7 -20.72 56.27 -0.49
CA ALA A 7 -19.89 55.14 -0.12
C ALA A 7 -19.57 54.35 -1.38
N ILE A 8 -18.34 54.50 -1.90
CA ILE A 8 -17.79 53.62 -2.92
C ILE A 8 -17.52 52.28 -2.23
N ASN A 9 -18.42 51.32 -2.43
CA ASN A 9 -18.17 49.92 -2.13
C ASN A 9 -17.02 49.46 -3.03
N GLN A 10 -15.80 49.46 -2.49
CA GLN A 10 -14.70 48.65 -3.01
C GLN A 10 -15.06 47.19 -2.79
N HIS A 11 -15.85 46.63 -3.70
CA HIS A 11 -15.87 45.19 -3.89
C HIS A 11 -14.47 44.82 -4.38
N ASN A 12 -13.62 44.32 -3.47
CA ASN A 12 -12.47 43.50 -3.82
C ASN A 12 -12.99 42.30 -4.61
N THR A 13 -13.13 42.49 -5.92
CA THR A 13 -13.20 41.39 -6.88
C THR A 13 -11.75 41.01 -7.07
N GLU A 14 -11.28 40.03 -6.28
CA GLU A 14 -10.09 39.28 -6.68
C GLU A 14 -10.40 38.73 -8.08
N GLU A 15 -9.83 39.36 -9.12
CA GLU A 15 -10.02 38.94 -10.51
C GLU A 15 -9.49 37.51 -10.66
N GLU A 16 -10.42 36.56 -10.61
CA GLU A 16 -10.18 35.17 -10.95
C GLU A 16 -9.77 35.12 -12.42
N LEU A 17 -8.63 34.50 -12.71
CA LEU A 17 -8.11 34.41 -14.06
C LEU A 17 -9.08 33.59 -14.91
N HIS A 18 -9.22 33.97 -16.18
CA HIS A 18 -9.89 33.11 -17.13
C HIS A 18 -9.20 31.73 -17.17
N PRO A 19 -9.92 30.59 -17.24
CA PRO A 19 -9.30 29.27 -17.10
C PRO A 19 -8.13 28.98 -18.05
N LEU A 20 -8.21 29.48 -19.30
CA LEU A 20 -7.09 29.36 -20.26
C LEU A 20 -5.86 30.19 -19.84
N GLN A 21 -6.09 31.37 -19.24
CA GLN A 21 -5.03 32.22 -18.74
C GLN A 21 -4.41 31.61 -17.48
N ALA A 22 -5.22 31.04 -16.58
CA ALA A 22 -4.74 30.30 -15.41
C ALA A 22 -3.88 29.08 -15.81
N LEU A 23 -4.30 28.33 -16.83
CA LEU A 23 -3.52 27.22 -17.37
C LEU A 23 -2.19 27.69 -17.97
N GLY A 24 -2.21 28.73 -18.80
CA GLY A 24 -1.00 29.32 -19.36
C GLY A 24 -0.05 29.84 -18.28
N TYR A 25 -0.61 30.53 -17.27
CA TYR A 25 0.14 31.02 -16.12
C TYR A 25 0.78 29.87 -15.32
N PHE A 26 0.03 28.81 -15.04
CA PHE A 26 0.54 27.62 -14.37
C PHE A 26 1.71 26.98 -15.13
N ILE A 27 1.54 26.70 -16.42
CA ILE A 27 2.57 26.03 -17.25
C ILE A 27 3.81 26.92 -17.40
N CYS A 28 3.64 28.21 -17.67
CA CYS A 28 4.75 29.12 -17.93
C CYS A 28 5.50 29.55 -16.67
N SER A 29 4.83 29.62 -15.51
CA SER A 29 5.45 30.06 -14.27
C SER A 29 6.50 29.07 -13.75
N GLN A 30 6.32 27.77 -13.98
CA GLN A 30 7.20 26.68 -13.52
C GLN A 30 7.58 26.79 -12.03
N ALA A 31 6.75 27.45 -11.22
CA ALA A 31 7.11 27.75 -9.85
C ALA A 31 7.05 26.49 -8.98
N ALA A 32 8.07 26.26 -8.17
CA ALA A 32 8.15 25.10 -7.27
C ALA A 32 7.07 25.11 -6.17
N SER A 33 6.43 26.25 -5.92
CA SER A 33 5.38 26.40 -4.92
C SER A 33 4.28 27.33 -5.41
N ILE A 34 3.04 26.97 -5.10
CA ILE A 34 1.90 27.87 -5.31
C ILE A 34 2.02 29.17 -4.50
N ASN A 35 2.80 29.15 -3.40
CA ASN A 35 3.00 30.30 -2.53
C ASN A 35 3.91 31.38 -3.15
N THR A 36 4.68 31.02 -4.18
CA THR A 36 5.57 31.95 -4.88
C THR A 36 4.92 32.57 -6.11
N LEU A 37 3.61 32.34 -6.30
CA LEU A 37 2.84 32.90 -7.40
C LEU A 37 1.94 34.01 -6.91
N ASP A 38 2.01 35.16 -7.58
CA ASP A 38 1.21 36.35 -7.26
C ASP A 38 -0.29 36.06 -7.24
N TYR A 39 -0.76 35.25 -8.19
CA TYR A 39 -2.18 34.85 -8.29
C TYR A 39 -2.47 33.45 -7.71
N GLY A 40 -1.46 32.66 -7.37
CA GLY A 40 -1.64 31.24 -7.06
C GLY A 40 -2.43 30.96 -5.78
N LYS A 41 -2.30 31.82 -4.77
CA LYS A 41 -3.02 31.67 -3.50
C LYS A 41 -4.49 32.06 -3.55
N ASN A 42 -4.93 32.79 -4.56
CA ASN A 42 -6.29 33.34 -4.61
C ASN A 42 -7.10 32.73 -5.77
N ASP A 43 -6.45 32.39 -6.89
CA ASP A 43 -7.11 31.80 -8.05
C ASP A 43 -7.48 30.31 -7.84
N LYS A 44 -8.74 29.95 -8.07
CA LYS A 44 -9.21 28.57 -7.86
C LYS A 44 -8.69 27.61 -8.93
N THR A 45 -8.52 28.07 -10.16
CA THR A 45 -8.05 27.23 -11.27
C THR A 45 -6.56 26.91 -11.10
N VAL A 46 -5.73 27.90 -10.73
CA VAL A 46 -4.31 27.70 -10.44
C VAL A 46 -4.13 26.75 -9.24
N LYS A 47 -4.95 26.89 -8.18
CA LYS A 47 -4.96 25.94 -7.06
C LYS A 47 -5.27 24.51 -7.48
N LEU A 48 -6.30 24.33 -8.31
CA LEU A 48 -6.67 23.01 -8.80
C LEU A 48 -5.53 22.37 -9.61
N LEU A 49 -4.93 23.13 -10.52
CA LEU A 49 -3.81 22.65 -11.34
C LEU A 49 -2.60 22.25 -10.48
N TYR A 50 -2.23 23.07 -9.49
CA TYR A 50 -1.18 22.73 -8.53
C TYR A 50 -1.52 21.51 -7.71
N SER A 51 -2.77 21.37 -7.25
CA SER A 51 -3.19 20.19 -6.50
C SER A 51 -3.07 18.93 -7.33
N ILE A 52 -3.49 18.95 -8.60
CA ILE A 52 -3.38 17.81 -9.52
C ILE A 52 -1.91 17.46 -9.74
N ALA A 53 -1.08 18.45 -10.08
CA ALA A 53 0.35 18.23 -10.30
C ALA A 53 1.05 17.69 -9.05
N HIS A 54 0.74 18.24 -7.88
CA HIS A 54 1.29 17.78 -6.61
C HIS A 54 0.87 16.35 -6.29
N THR A 55 -0.41 16.00 -6.43
CA THR A 55 -0.89 14.63 -6.23
C THR A 55 -0.20 13.64 -7.15
N ASN A 56 -0.06 13.98 -8.44
CA ASN A 56 0.66 13.14 -9.41
C ASN A 56 2.13 12.97 -9.04
N LEU A 57 2.81 14.04 -8.63
CA LEU A 57 4.21 13.96 -8.20
C LEU A 57 4.37 13.10 -6.95
N VAL A 58 3.52 13.26 -5.94
CA VAL A 58 3.54 12.44 -4.72
C VAL A 58 3.30 10.97 -5.07
N GLN A 59 2.36 10.68 -5.97
CA GLN A 59 2.13 9.31 -6.42
C GLN A 59 3.35 8.74 -7.14
N LEU A 60 3.94 9.47 -8.10
CA LEU A 60 5.13 9.02 -8.83
C LEU A 60 6.32 8.79 -7.89
N SER A 61 6.55 9.69 -6.95
CA SER A 61 7.59 9.53 -5.93
C SER A 61 7.32 8.32 -5.03
N GLY A 62 6.07 8.09 -4.64
CA GLY A 62 5.69 6.90 -3.88
C GLY A 62 5.92 5.60 -4.66
N GLU A 63 5.55 5.55 -5.94
CA GLU A 63 5.80 4.40 -6.80
C GLU A 63 7.30 4.13 -7.01
N GLU A 64 8.12 5.19 -7.10
CA GLU A 64 9.57 5.07 -7.17
C GLU A 64 10.18 4.55 -5.86
N GLU A 65 9.71 5.06 -4.72
CA GLU A 65 10.13 4.61 -3.39
C GLU A 65 9.76 3.13 -3.16
N GLU A 66 8.55 2.71 -3.53
CA GLU A 66 8.12 1.31 -3.46
C GLU A 66 9.00 0.38 -4.32
N LYS A 67 9.39 0.82 -5.53
CA LYS A 67 10.32 0.07 -6.40
C LYS A 67 11.70 -0.06 -5.76
N LEU A 68 12.21 1.02 -5.18
CA LEU A 68 13.51 1.04 -4.52
C LEU A 68 13.50 0.16 -3.26
N GLU A 69 12.43 0.21 -2.46
CA GLU A 69 12.23 -0.66 -1.30
C GLU A 69 12.14 -2.14 -1.72
N ALA A 70 11.42 -2.45 -2.80
CA ALA A 70 11.35 -3.80 -3.35
C ALA A 70 12.73 -4.33 -3.75
N ILE A 71 13.54 -3.54 -4.46
CA ILE A 71 14.91 -3.92 -4.84
C ILE A 71 15.77 -4.15 -3.58
N SER A 72 15.72 -3.23 -2.63
CA SER A 72 16.44 -3.35 -1.35
C SER A 72 16.09 -4.65 -0.62
N ASN A 73 14.80 -4.97 -0.53
CA ASN A 73 14.31 -6.19 0.11
C ASN A 73 14.80 -7.48 -0.60
N ILE A 74 14.85 -7.49 -1.93
CA ILE A 74 15.39 -8.61 -2.71
C ILE A 74 16.88 -8.78 -2.42
N CYS A 75 17.65 -7.69 -2.46
CA CYS A 75 19.08 -7.70 -2.19
C CYS A 75 19.38 -8.18 -0.77
N ASN A 76 18.68 -7.64 0.23
CA ASN A 76 18.83 -8.03 1.64
C ASN A 76 18.50 -9.53 1.85
N SER A 77 17.41 -10.00 1.25
CA SER A 77 17.02 -11.42 1.32
C SER A 77 18.09 -12.33 0.74
N ASN A 78 18.62 -11.97 -0.43
CA ASN A 78 19.68 -12.72 -1.09
C ASN A 78 20.99 -12.67 -0.30
N GLN A 79 21.36 -11.52 0.26
CA GLN A 79 22.55 -11.37 1.10
C GLN A 79 22.49 -12.28 2.34
N ILE A 80 21.33 -12.33 3.02
CA ILE A 80 21.12 -13.21 4.17
C ILE A 80 21.30 -14.68 3.77
N GLN A 81 20.76 -15.10 2.62
CA GLN A 81 20.93 -16.48 2.15
C GLN A 81 22.38 -16.80 1.78
N LEU A 82 23.08 -15.89 1.11
CA LEU A 82 24.50 -16.05 0.79
C LEU A 82 25.35 -16.19 2.05
N GLN A 83 25.06 -15.41 3.11
CA GLN A 83 25.73 -15.55 4.40
C GLN A 83 25.48 -16.93 5.03
N LYS A 84 24.24 -17.43 4.99
CA LYS A 84 23.90 -18.78 5.47
C LYS A 84 24.64 -19.87 4.70
N ILE A 85 24.72 -19.74 3.38
CA ILE A 85 25.48 -20.66 2.52
C ILE A 85 26.96 -20.63 2.90
N LYS A 86 27.56 -19.44 3.04
CA LYS A 86 28.95 -19.27 3.46
C LYS A 86 29.23 -19.97 4.79
N ILE A 87 28.40 -19.74 5.81
CA ILE A 87 28.53 -20.37 7.14
C ILE A 87 28.48 -21.90 7.04
N CYS A 88 27.59 -22.45 6.20
CA CYS A 88 27.49 -23.88 5.98
C CYS A 88 28.74 -24.44 5.29
N LEU A 89 29.28 -23.75 4.29
CA LEU A 89 30.49 -24.16 3.59
C LEU A 89 31.74 -24.11 4.49
N GLU A 90 31.84 -23.11 5.37
CA GLU A 90 32.94 -22.98 6.34
C GLU A 90 32.97 -24.14 7.36
N LYS A 91 31.82 -24.74 7.68
CA LYS A 91 31.76 -25.92 8.56
C LYS A 91 32.29 -27.19 7.90
N GLY A 92 32.04 -27.36 6.60
CA GLY A 92 32.59 -28.45 5.79
C GLY A 92 32.01 -29.85 6.04
N ASP A 93 31.16 -30.05 7.05
CA ASP A 93 30.48 -31.32 7.31
C ASP A 93 29.35 -31.60 6.30
N GLU A 94 29.04 -32.88 6.10
CA GLU A 94 28.10 -33.30 5.04
C GLU A 94 26.67 -32.76 5.27
N ALA A 95 26.22 -32.69 6.52
CA ALA A 95 24.90 -32.12 6.84
C ALA A 95 24.86 -30.61 6.56
N SER A 96 25.95 -29.89 6.83
CA SER A 96 26.05 -28.47 6.46
C SER A 96 26.08 -28.26 4.94
N LYS A 97 26.71 -29.14 4.17
CA LYS A 97 26.67 -29.08 2.69
C LYS A 97 25.27 -29.30 2.15
N GLU A 98 24.55 -30.30 2.64
CA GLU A 98 23.14 -30.54 2.26
C GLU A 98 22.27 -29.32 2.58
N LYS A 99 22.49 -28.71 3.75
CA LYS A 99 21.81 -27.47 4.14
C LYS A 99 22.16 -26.29 3.22
N ALA A 100 23.42 -26.17 2.80
CA ALA A 100 23.84 -25.14 1.84
C ALA A 100 23.10 -25.30 0.49
N LEU A 101 22.98 -26.53 -0.02
CA LEU A 101 22.22 -26.83 -1.24
C LEU A 101 20.75 -26.41 -1.08
N SER A 102 20.12 -26.73 0.05
CA SER A 102 18.74 -26.29 0.33
C SER A 102 18.62 -24.76 0.32
N TYR A 103 19.58 -24.01 0.87
CA TYR A 103 19.56 -22.55 0.79
C TYR A 103 19.72 -22.03 -0.64
N VAL A 104 20.56 -22.68 -1.46
CA VAL A 104 20.70 -22.34 -2.88
C VAL A 104 19.37 -22.55 -3.61
N ASP A 105 18.73 -23.71 -3.44
CA ASP A 105 17.44 -24.02 -4.09
C ASP A 105 16.35 -23.04 -3.70
N ASN A 106 16.24 -22.71 -2.41
CA ASN A 106 15.29 -21.72 -1.91
C ASN A 106 15.55 -20.32 -2.50
N THR A 107 16.82 -19.93 -2.63
CA THR A 107 17.21 -18.63 -3.21
C THR A 107 16.90 -18.57 -4.70
N LEU A 108 17.14 -19.67 -5.43
CA LEU A 108 16.77 -19.78 -6.84
C LEU A 108 15.25 -19.70 -7.03
N GLU A 109 14.47 -20.42 -6.20
CA GLU A 109 13.02 -20.36 -6.27
C GLU A 109 12.49 -18.96 -5.95
N TYR A 110 12.99 -18.34 -4.87
CA TYR A 110 12.65 -16.97 -4.53
C TYR A 110 12.95 -16.01 -5.68
N SER A 111 14.15 -16.08 -6.26
CA SER A 111 14.56 -15.21 -7.38
C SER A 111 13.65 -15.38 -8.60
N ARG A 112 13.25 -16.62 -8.93
CA ARG A 112 12.26 -16.89 -9.99
C ARG A 112 10.91 -16.22 -9.70
N ARG A 113 10.43 -16.30 -8.46
CA ARG A 113 9.16 -15.63 -8.06
C ARG A 113 9.27 -14.11 -8.18
N GLN A 114 10.38 -13.52 -7.75
CA GLN A 114 10.60 -12.07 -7.92
C GLN A 114 10.69 -11.67 -9.39
N LYS A 115 11.39 -12.45 -10.22
CA LYS A 115 11.44 -12.21 -11.67
C LYS A 115 10.06 -12.24 -12.31
N ARG A 116 9.19 -13.20 -11.97
CA ARG A 116 7.81 -13.20 -12.47
C ARG A 116 7.04 -11.96 -12.02
N LYS A 117 7.15 -11.61 -10.73
CA LYS A 117 6.46 -10.45 -10.15
C LYS A 117 6.85 -9.12 -10.83
N TYR A 118 8.10 -8.96 -11.25
CA TYR A 118 8.62 -7.67 -11.73
C TYR A 118 9.03 -7.62 -13.21
N CYS A 119 9.20 -8.75 -13.91
CA CYS A 119 9.53 -8.77 -15.35
C CYS A 119 8.35 -9.18 -16.25
N GLU A 120 7.29 -9.80 -15.74
CA GLU A 120 6.05 -9.99 -16.50
C GLU A 120 5.24 -8.69 -16.44
N THR A 121 5.78 -7.67 -17.11
CA THR A 121 5.03 -6.45 -17.40
C THR A 121 3.85 -6.85 -18.25
N ILE A 122 2.65 -6.67 -17.72
CA ILE A 122 1.42 -6.58 -18.50
C ILE A 122 1.72 -5.54 -19.59
N GLU A 123 1.86 -5.98 -20.84
CA GLU A 123 1.82 -5.09 -21.99
C GLU A 123 0.41 -4.47 -22.01
N THR A 124 0.23 -3.34 -21.33
CA THR A 124 -0.98 -2.54 -21.47
C THR A 124 -0.88 -1.78 -22.79
N THR A 125 -1.21 -2.45 -23.91
CA THR A 125 -2.01 -1.74 -24.91
C THR A 125 -3.27 -1.28 -24.18
N PRO A 126 -3.64 0.01 -24.19
CA PRO A 126 -4.83 0.48 -23.49
C PRO A 126 -6.06 -0.18 -24.13
N ILE A 127 -6.56 -1.23 -23.51
CA ILE A 127 -7.95 -1.66 -23.72
C ILE A 127 -8.76 -0.62 -22.96
N GLU A 128 -9.69 0.07 -23.65
CA GLU A 128 -10.64 0.98 -23.01
C GLU A 128 -11.17 0.34 -21.72
N GLU A 129 -10.99 1.05 -20.60
CA GLU A 129 -11.43 0.55 -19.31
C GLU A 129 -12.93 0.27 -19.37
N THR A 130 -13.29 -1.00 -19.22
CA THR A 130 -14.68 -1.36 -18.95
C THR A 130 -15.05 -0.69 -17.63
N PRO A 131 -16.13 0.11 -17.56
CA PRO A 131 -16.45 0.88 -16.39
C PRO A 131 -16.51 -0.02 -15.15
N PRO A 132 -15.85 0.36 -14.05
CA PRO A 132 -15.69 -0.52 -12.92
C PRO A 132 -17.06 -0.89 -12.35
N LEU A 133 -17.37 -2.19 -12.34
CA LEU A 133 -18.46 -2.72 -11.54
C LEU A 133 -18.11 -2.45 -10.07
N VAL A 134 -18.69 -1.38 -9.52
CA VAL A 134 -18.48 -0.76 -8.18
C VAL A 134 -18.55 -1.75 -7.00
N HIS A 135 -18.91 -3.01 -7.25
CA HIS A 135 -19.31 -3.98 -6.26
C HIS A 135 -18.23 -5.04 -5.98
N LEU A 136 -17.16 -5.10 -6.79
CA LEU A 136 -16.07 -6.08 -6.61
C LEU A 136 -14.77 -5.49 -6.07
N ASN A 137 -14.59 -4.16 -6.12
CA ASN A 137 -13.49 -3.47 -5.45
C ASN A 137 -13.85 -3.06 -4.02
N LYS A 138 -14.17 -4.05 -3.16
CA LYS A 138 -13.99 -3.82 -1.73
C LYS A 138 -12.49 -3.79 -1.47
N LYS A 139 -11.92 -2.58 -1.43
CA LYS A 139 -10.65 -2.30 -0.75
C LYS A 139 -10.56 -3.23 0.46
N ARG A 140 -9.52 -4.06 0.49
CA ARG A 140 -9.16 -4.84 1.68
C ARG A 140 -8.97 -3.79 2.78
N GLN A 141 -10.00 -3.60 3.61
CA GLN A 141 -9.94 -2.63 4.69
C GLN A 141 -8.74 -3.03 5.52
N GLN A 142 -7.76 -2.14 5.64
CA GLN A 142 -6.71 -2.28 6.64
C GLN A 142 -7.42 -2.41 7.98
N SER A 143 -7.50 -3.63 8.50
CA SER A 143 -8.11 -3.90 9.79
C SER A 143 -7.24 -3.26 10.85
N ILE A 144 -7.86 -2.47 11.72
CA ILE A 144 -7.24 -1.90 12.92
C ILE A 144 -6.48 -3.03 13.67
N PRO A 145 -5.23 -2.82 14.12
CA PRO A 145 -4.49 -3.82 14.88
C PRO A 145 -5.29 -4.24 16.11
N VAL A 146 -5.73 -5.50 16.15
CA VAL A 146 -6.37 -6.10 17.31
C VAL A 146 -5.25 -6.47 18.29
N TYR A 147 -5.11 -5.70 19.36
CA TYR A 147 -4.16 -6.03 20.43
C TYR A 147 -4.75 -7.17 21.27
N LEU A 148 -4.25 -8.39 21.03
CA LEU A 148 -4.52 -9.56 21.86
C LEU A 148 -3.43 -9.70 22.93
N ASN A 149 -3.86 -10.05 24.14
CA ASN A 149 -3.01 -10.49 25.23
C ASN A 149 -2.29 -11.80 24.82
N ASP A 150 -1.12 -12.08 25.38
CA ASP A 150 -0.33 -13.27 25.02
C ASP A 150 -1.09 -14.60 25.22
N GLU A 151 -1.96 -14.66 26.24
CA GLU A 151 -2.81 -15.81 26.51
C GLU A 151 -3.87 -16.03 25.42
N HIS A 152 -4.56 -14.98 24.99
CA HIS A 152 -5.54 -15.02 23.90
C HIS A 152 -4.87 -15.33 22.55
N LYS A 153 -3.65 -14.84 22.33
CA LYS A 153 -2.87 -15.16 21.12
C LYS A 153 -2.49 -16.64 21.07
N ALA A 154 -2.08 -17.22 22.20
CA ALA A 154 -1.76 -18.63 22.30
C ALA A 154 -3.00 -19.53 22.16
N GLU A 155 -4.14 -19.13 22.72
CA GLU A 155 -5.44 -19.81 22.57
C GLU A 155 -5.89 -19.80 21.10
N LEU A 156 -5.84 -18.63 20.45
CA LEU A 156 -6.17 -18.44 19.04
C LEU A 156 -5.33 -19.35 18.13
N HIS A 157 -4.02 -19.35 18.33
CA HIS A 157 -3.10 -20.15 17.53
C HIS A 157 -3.37 -21.65 17.71
N ARG A 158 -3.62 -22.12 18.94
CA ARG A 158 -3.98 -23.52 19.22
C ARG A 158 -5.28 -23.93 18.52
N PHE A 159 -6.30 -23.08 18.58
CA PHE A 159 -7.57 -23.33 17.90
C PHE A 159 -7.40 -23.43 16.37
N VAL A 160 -6.73 -22.47 15.75
CA VAL A 160 -6.53 -22.46 14.29
C VAL A 160 -5.70 -23.66 13.80
N GLN A 161 -4.68 -24.07 14.56
CA GLN A 161 -3.91 -25.28 14.24
C GLN A 161 -4.76 -26.55 14.35
N ARG A 162 -5.60 -26.66 15.37
CA ARG A 162 -6.55 -27.79 15.51
C ARG A 162 -7.58 -27.81 14.39
N PHE A 163 -8.07 -26.65 13.96
CA PHE A 163 -9.00 -26.55 12.84
C PHE A 163 -8.33 -26.97 11.51
N LYS A 164 -7.08 -26.56 11.29
CA LYS A 164 -6.24 -26.96 10.15
C LYS A 164 -5.98 -28.47 10.08
N SER A 165 -5.80 -29.13 11.22
CA SER A 165 -5.57 -30.58 11.25
C SER A 165 -6.82 -31.40 10.95
N ILE A 166 -8.01 -30.79 11.03
CA ILE A 166 -9.31 -31.43 10.74
C ILE A 166 -9.72 -31.22 9.27
N GLU A 167 -9.58 -30.00 8.73
CA GLU A 167 -9.87 -29.69 7.33
C GLU A 167 -8.56 -29.60 6.51
N SER A 168 -8.14 -30.73 5.91
CA SER A 168 -7.10 -30.89 4.87
C SER A 168 -6.29 -29.63 4.48
N GLY A 169 -5.27 -29.25 5.25
CA GLY A 169 -4.13 -28.38 4.87
C GLY A 169 -4.39 -26.92 4.48
N ARG A 170 -5.54 -26.58 3.88
CA ARG A 170 -5.96 -25.23 3.49
C ARG A 170 -7.14 -24.80 4.36
N THR A 171 -6.93 -23.78 5.19
CA THR A 171 -7.96 -23.27 6.10
C THR A 171 -9.05 -22.53 5.36
N ASN A 172 -10.28 -23.02 5.44
CA ASN A 172 -11.45 -22.23 5.11
C ASN A 172 -11.72 -21.23 6.25
N TRP A 173 -11.17 -20.03 6.15
CA TRP A 173 -11.24 -19.01 7.18
C TRP A 173 -12.66 -18.57 7.56
N LYS A 174 -13.61 -18.67 6.62
CA LYS A 174 -15.03 -18.39 6.90
C LYS A 174 -15.59 -19.42 7.87
N LYS A 175 -15.34 -20.71 7.62
CA LYS A 175 -15.75 -21.79 8.54
C LYS A 175 -15.00 -21.74 9.86
N CYS A 176 -13.69 -21.47 9.81
CA CYS A 176 -12.85 -21.34 11.02
C CYS A 176 -13.38 -20.25 11.96
N PHE A 177 -13.74 -19.09 11.41
CA PHE A 177 -14.31 -17.97 12.18
C PHE A 177 -15.68 -18.33 12.78
N GLN A 178 -16.58 -18.92 11.99
CA GLN A 178 -17.89 -19.35 12.46
C GLN A 178 -17.78 -20.42 13.56
N GLN A 179 -16.92 -21.42 13.37
CA GLN A 179 -16.68 -22.46 14.36
C GLN A 179 -16.07 -21.89 15.64
N GLY A 180 -15.14 -20.94 15.53
CA GLY A 180 -14.54 -20.30 16.69
C GLY A 180 -15.54 -19.51 17.55
N HIS A 181 -16.56 -18.92 16.92
CA HIS A 181 -17.69 -18.32 17.64
C HIS A 181 -18.61 -19.37 18.27
N LEU A 182 -18.89 -20.48 17.59
CA LEU A 182 -19.71 -21.58 18.13
C LEU A 182 -19.02 -22.25 19.33
N ASP A 183 -17.72 -22.46 19.24
CA ASP A 183 -16.89 -23.06 20.30
C ASP A 183 -16.56 -22.05 21.42
N SER A 184 -17.10 -20.82 21.34
CA SER A 184 -16.95 -19.76 22.34
C SER A 184 -15.51 -19.41 22.69
N ILE A 185 -14.60 -19.51 21.70
CA ILE A 185 -13.19 -19.13 21.86
C ILE A 185 -13.10 -17.64 22.20
N GLN A 186 -12.50 -17.29 23.34
CA GLN A 186 -12.52 -15.90 23.82
C GLN A 186 -11.76 -14.98 22.86
N ALA A 187 -10.62 -15.44 22.34
CA ALA A 187 -9.84 -14.72 21.35
C ALA A 187 -10.63 -14.38 20.05
N MET A 188 -11.62 -15.19 19.65
CA MET A 188 -12.43 -14.94 18.45
C MET A 188 -13.32 -13.71 18.58
N LYS A 189 -13.78 -13.38 19.80
CA LYS A 189 -14.67 -12.24 20.06
C LYS A 189 -14.02 -10.90 19.72
N HIS A 190 -12.68 -10.85 19.63
CA HIS A 190 -11.95 -9.66 19.24
C HIS A 190 -11.94 -9.40 17.73
N PHE A 191 -12.38 -10.37 16.92
CA PHE A 191 -12.45 -10.25 15.48
C PHE A 191 -13.89 -10.02 15.04
N LYS A 192 -14.14 -8.92 14.30
CA LYS A 192 -15.48 -8.61 13.80
C LYS A 192 -15.84 -9.39 12.54
N THR A 193 -14.84 -9.84 11.79
CA THR A 193 -15.03 -10.57 10.52
C THR A 193 -13.96 -11.64 10.34
N ASN A 194 -14.24 -12.62 9.49
CA ASN A 194 -13.27 -13.63 9.05
C ASN A 194 -12.07 -12.99 8.33
N GLU A 195 -12.25 -11.87 7.62
CA GLU A 195 -11.14 -11.13 7.01
C GLU A 195 -10.20 -10.55 8.07
N SER A 196 -10.75 -10.07 9.20
CA SER A 196 -9.94 -9.55 10.32
C SER A 196 -9.09 -10.66 10.96
N LEU A 197 -9.60 -11.89 10.99
CA LEU A 197 -8.88 -13.07 11.48
C LEU A 197 -7.75 -13.48 10.51
N ILE A 198 -8.00 -13.42 9.19
CA ILE A 198 -7.01 -13.73 8.16
C ILE A 198 -5.78 -12.82 8.27
N CYS A 199 -5.98 -11.52 8.54
CA CYS A 199 -4.87 -10.57 8.65
C CYS A 199 -3.94 -10.83 9.84
N HIS A 200 -4.35 -11.65 10.82
CA HIS A 200 -3.56 -11.97 12.02
C HIS A 200 -2.82 -13.32 11.94
N HIS A 201 -2.94 -14.05 10.82
CA HIS A 201 -2.39 -15.40 10.63
C HIS A 201 -1.65 -15.56 9.30
#